data_AF-A0A9X1K0N2-F1
#
_entry.id   AF-A0A9X1K0N2-F1
#
_cell.length_a   1.000
_cell.length_b   1.000
_cell.length_c   1.000
_cell.angle_alpha   90.00
_cell.angle_beta   90.00
_cell.angle_gamma   90.00
#
_symmetry.space_group_name_H-M   'P 1'
#
loop_
_entity.id
_entity.type
_entity.pdbx_description
1 polymer ?
#
loop_
_entity_poly.entity_id
_entity_poly.type
_entity_poly.pdbx_seq_one_letter_code
_entity_poly.pdbx_strand_id
1 'polypeptide(L)'
;MNPDTVHLIQRSFGEVTDDILTSLVGGVVNEPVIFDLKSDLYPLAQPAAGVRGLTGQKADNTNAVPGNHAFEQGIDFAYDPDLAAILWLDGGARPIDGSTFFIDYVPADASSPITDINVGGVARTLSEAVSREIATLYQQLNRAYRFGFIDTAEGTALDLVVSILGVRRKAGDFAVGLVTFFRDPAVNGDVTIASGTKLTAKNGAVVFETTQQRTLQRGQARIDVPVRAGVDFAGEDGQVEAGAIDTLVRALAGVGKVTNNEPTILGASEETDAELRARAKAELYKLGNATLPALEAAAVDNFAKVTEFWDPNGPVARRTPPGVVTLLVESEPERFASVKAAVNDQRAAGIAATLVARYVFVTPRIIAGIKPGLTSAGKQKLVDEIIAAVAEFVEPLTSGDPLKGGDLIKAVEAVGDVQSVNLVDLHTFRTDASPAAPKDVIEALIGFLGANPAQEETALRAELDALLFALDPGAPTGNRIPDRSLIVTADGTGPASDADIEAGNFQVLAKLDGDPAWIVADLTAVDIALQEAAG
;
A
#
# COMPACT_ATOMS: atom_id res chain seq x y z
N MET A 1 20.11 9.76 -14.08
CA MET A 1 21.06 10.80 -14.54
C MET A 1 22.24 10.06 -15.14
N ASN A 2 22.81 10.52 -16.26
CA ASN A 2 23.95 9.84 -16.88
C ASN A 2 25.15 9.90 -15.89
N PRO A 3 25.73 8.76 -15.46
CA PRO A 3 26.86 8.73 -14.52
C PRO A 3 28.02 9.63 -14.95
N ASP A 4 28.22 9.80 -16.26
CA ASP A 4 29.25 10.65 -16.84
C ASP A 4 28.97 12.15 -16.69
N THR A 5 27.81 12.54 -16.16
CA THR A 5 27.43 13.97 -15.99
C THR A 5 26.94 14.28 -14.58
N VAL A 6 26.72 13.25 -13.74
CA VAL A 6 26.30 13.42 -12.34
C VAL A 6 27.32 14.25 -11.57
N HIS A 7 28.61 14.07 -11.86
CA HIS A 7 29.71 14.80 -11.22
C HIS A 7 29.69 16.31 -11.52
N LEU A 8 29.08 16.74 -12.63
CA LEU A 8 28.96 18.16 -12.97
C LEU A 8 27.88 18.88 -12.13
N ILE A 9 26.95 18.12 -11.56
CA ILE A 9 25.78 18.66 -10.85
C ILE A 9 25.90 18.41 -9.33
N GLN A 10 26.55 17.32 -8.90
CA GLN A 10 26.74 16.98 -7.49
C GLN A 10 28.12 17.38 -6.99
N ARG A 11 28.37 18.68 -6.93
CA ARG A 11 29.65 19.24 -6.46
C ARG A 11 29.54 19.76 -5.03
N SER A 12 30.49 19.39 -4.18
CA SER A 12 30.50 19.87 -2.79
C SER A 12 31.02 21.31 -2.70
N PHE A 13 30.68 22.02 -1.62
CA PHE A 13 31.21 23.37 -1.38
C PHE A 13 32.75 23.40 -1.32
N GLY A 14 33.36 22.39 -0.70
CA GLY A 14 34.82 22.28 -0.60
C GLY A 14 35.46 22.14 -1.97
N GLU A 15 34.94 21.20 -2.77
CA GLU A 15 35.41 20.95 -4.14
C GLU A 15 35.30 22.20 -5.03
N VAL A 16 34.15 22.89 -5.02
CA VAL A 16 33.98 24.15 -5.77
C VAL A 16 34.95 25.23 -5.28
N THR A 17 35.23 25.28 -3.98
CA THR A 17 36.18 26.25 -3.42
C THR A 17 37.60 25.95 -3.85
N ASP A 18 38.03 24.69 -3.78
CA ASP A 18 39.39 24.29 -4.15
C ASP A 18 39.64 24.46 -5.65
N ASP A 19 38.64 24.19 -6.51
CA ASP A 19 38.67 24.52 -7.94
C ASP A 19 38.92 26.02 -8.17
N ILE A 20 38.12 26.88 -7.53
CA ILE A 20 38.20 28.33 -7.73
C ILE A 20 39.54 28.85 -7.24
N LEU A 21 40.01 28.39 -6.08
CA LEU A 21 41.31 28.78 -5.52
C LEU A 21 42.47 28.29 -6.40
N THR A 22 42.38 27.07 -6.93
CA THR A 22 43.39 26.51 -7.84
C THR A 22 43.44 27.31 -9.13
N SER A 23 42.28 27.65 -9.71
CA SER A 23 42.20 28.50 -10.89
C SER A 23 42.77 29.91 -10.65
N LEU A 24 42.50 30.52 -9.48
CA LEU A 24 42.98 31.86 -9.13
C LEU A 24 44.51 31.97 -9.05
N VAL A 25 45.20 30.90 -8.67
CA VAL A 25 46.68 30.87 -8.64
C VAL A 25 47.30 30.44 -9.98
N GLY A 26 46.50 30.35 -11.05
CA GLY A 26 46.95 29.90 -12.36
C GLY A 26 47.11 28.38 -12.48
N GLY A 27 46.44 27.62 -11.61
CA GLY A 27 46.41 26.17 -11.64
C GLY A 27 45.48 25.59 -12.71
N VAL A 28 45.73 24.33 -13.05
CA VAL A 28 44.86 23.49 -13.88
C VAL A 28 43.86 22.79 -12.96
N VAL A 29 42.59 22.84 -13.34
CA VAL A 29 41.47 22.29 -12.57
C VAL A 29 40.81 21.19 -13.39
N ASN A 30 40.54 20.05 -12.76
CA ASN A 30 39.89 18.88 -13.30
C ASN A 30 40.53 18.33 -14.59
N GLU A 31 41.85 18.14 -14.63
CA GLU A 31 42.49 17.41 -15.74
C GLU A 31 42.00 15.95 -15.74
N PRO A 32 41.33 15.48 -16.81
CA PRO A 32 40.76 14.14 -16.83
C PRO A 32 41.80 13.10 -17.22
N VAL A 33 41.95 12.06 -16.41
CA VAL A 33 42.85 10.92 -16.67
C VAL A 33 42.09 9.61 -16.48
N ILE A 34 42.19 8.71 -17.46
CA ILE A 34 41.59 7.38 -17.38
C ILE A 34 42.48 6.48 -16.51
N PHE A 35 41.91 5.88 -15.48
CA PHE A 35 42.58 4.92 -14.61
C PHE A 35 42.60 3.52 -15.25
N ASP A 36 43.77 2.89 -15.26
CA ASP A 36 43.97 1.50 -15.69
C ASP A 36 44.83 0.77 -14.65
N LEU A 37 44.29 -0.29 -14.03
CA LEU A 37 45.01 -1.07 -13.02
C LEU A 37 46.37 -1.63 -13.50
N LYS A 38 46.63 -1.68 -14.81
CA LYS A 38 47.89 -2.15 -15.41
C LYS A 38 48.91 -1.03 -15.64
N SER A 39 48.53 0.22 -15.43
CA SER A 39 49.42 1.36 -15.54
C SER A 39 49.82 1.87 -14.15
N ASP A 40 51.13 1.95 -13.94
CA ASP A 40 51.70 2.46 -12.69
C ASP A 40 52.02 3.97 -12.76
N LEU A 41 51.93 4.56 -13.96
CA LEU A 41 52.36 5.93 -14.26
C LEU A 41 51.26 6.70 -15.00
N TYR A 42 50.91 7.85 -14.45
CA TYR A 42 49.88 8.74 -15.00
C TYR A 42 50.46 10.14 -15.20
N PRO A 43 51.05 10.43 -16.37
CA PRO A 43 51.68 11.72 -16.64
C PRO A 43 50.65 12.85 -16.70
N LEU A 44 51.01 14.01 -16.14
CA LEU A 44 50.25 15.24 -16.27
C LEU A 44 50.52 15.90 -17.62
N ALA A 45 49.55 16.64 -18.16
CA ALA A 45 49.73 17.38 -19.41
C ALA A 45 50.85 18.45 -19.31
N GLN A 46 51.10 18.97 -18.10
CA GLN A 46 52.18 19.91 -17.81
C GLN A 46 52.88 19.54 -16.49
N PRO A 47 54.20 19.79 -16.35
CA PRO A 47 54.89 19.61 -15.08
C PRO A 47 54.25 20.48 -14.00
N ALA A 48 53.88 19.88 -12.87
CA ALA A 48 53.30 20.58 -11.74
C ALA A 48 54.39 21.00 -10.73
N ALA A 49 54.27 22.22 -10.19
CA ALA A 49 54.96 22.62 -8.96
C ALA A 49 54.39 21.89 -7.74
N GLY A 50 53.11 21.49 -7.81
CA GLY A 50 52.45 20.68 -6.78
C GLY A 50 51.04 20.30 -7.18
N VAL A 51 50.62 19.11 -6.74
CA VAL A 51 49.25 18.62 -6.86
C VAL A 51 48.41 19.16 -5.70
N ARG A 52 47.20 19.61 -6.00
CA ARG A 52 46.27 20.22 -5.04
C ARG A 52 45.19 19.24 -4.60
N GLY A 53 44.67 18.46 -5.52
CA GLY A 53 43.57 17.54 -5.26
C GLY A 53 43.48 16.48 -6.35
N LEU A 54 42.94 15.33 -5.98
CA LEU A 54 42.63 14.26 -6.91
C LEU A 54 41.27 13.68 -6.51
N THR A 55 40.32 13.67 -7.44
CA THR A 55 38.97 13.15 -7.21
C THR A 55 38.61 12.10 -8.24
N GLY A 56 37.77 11.14 -7.88
CA GLY A 56 37.34 10.08 -8.80
C GLY A 56 36.39 9.09 -8.16
N GLN A 57 35.90 8.15 -8.96
CA GLN A 57 34.97 7.13 -8.47
C GLN A 57 35.70 6.02 -7.74
N LYS A 58 35.19 5.67 -6.55
CA LYS A 58 35.66 4.52 -5.77
C LYS A 58 34.51 3.53 -5.60
N ALA A 59 34.81 2.24 -5.74
CA ALA A 59 33.85 1.19 -5.42
C ALA A 59 33.62 1.18 -3.90
N ASP A 60 32.36 1.31 -3.49
CA ASP A 60 31.99 1.07 -2.09
C ASP A 60 31.65 -0.41 -1.91
N ASN A 61 31.99 -0.97 -0.75
CA ASN A 61 31.97 -2.42 -0.49
C ASN A 61 30.55 -2.98 -0.35
N THR A 62 29.52 -2.18 -0.67
CA THR A 62 28.14 -2.30 -0.21
C THR A 62 27.12 -2.30 -1.36
N ASN A 63 27.41 -2.84 -2.55
CA ASN A 63 26.47 -2.87 -3.70
C ASN A 63 25.83 -1.49 -4.04
N ALA A 64 26.39 -0.39 -3.53
CA ALA A 64 25.92 0.96 -3.76
C ALA A 64 26.52 1.50 -5.06
N VAL A 65 25.84 2.49 -5.66
CA VAL A 65 26.38 3.25 -6.80
C VAL A 65 27.75 3.82 -6.38
N PRO A 66 28.82 3.68 -7.19
CA PRO A 66 30.12 4.24 -6.89
C PRO A 66 30.03 5.70 -6.44
N GLY A 67 30.57 5.98 -5.25
CA GLY A 67 30.62 7.31 -4.69
C GLY A 67 31.79 8.10 -5.26
N ASN A 68 31.64 9.43 -5.33
CA ASN A 68 32.79 10.31 -5.56
C ASN A 68 33.70 10.27 -4.33
N HIS A 69 35.01 10.17 -4.55
CA HIS A 69 36.01 10.08 -3.50
C HIS A 69 37.15 11.06 -3.80
N ALA A 70 37.54 11.82 -2.77
CA ALA A 70 38.78 12.59 -2.80
C ALA A 70 39.91 11.70 -2.28
N PHE A 71 40.95 11.53 -3.08
CA PHE A 71 42.11 10.72 -2.75
C PHE A 71 43.16 11.58 -2.03
N GLU A 72 43.85 10.98 -1.06
CA GLU A 72 44.78 11.69 -0.18
C GLU A 72 46.23 11.53 -0.64
N GLN A 73 46.93 12.65 -0.85
CA GLN A 73 48.34 12.64 -1.22
C GLN A 73 49.20 12.11 -0.05
N GLY A 74 50.12 11.19 -0.36
CA GLY A 74 50.99 10.51 0.60
C GLY A 74 50.36 9.29 1.28
N ILE A 75 49.07 9.05 1.07
CA ILE A 75 48.35 7.85 1.53
C ILE A 75 47.89 7.02 0.33
N ASP A 76 47.14 7.64 -0.57
CA ASP A 76 46.56 6.98 -1.73
C ASP A 76 47.46 7.11 -2.96
N PHE A 77 48.06 8.28 -3.16
CA PHE A 77 48.92 8.57 -4.30
C PHE A 77 50.11 9.47 -3.93
N ALA A 78 51.12 9.50 -4.78
CA ALA A 78 52.23 10.44 -4.73
C ALA A 78 52.42 11.11 -6.10
N TYR A 79 53.05 12.27 -6.12
CA TYR A 79 53.45 12.95 -7.35
C TYR A 79 54.97 12.84 -7.50
N ASP A 80 55.41 12.35 -8.66
CA ASP A 80 56.82 12.29 -9.04
C ASP A 80 57.18 13.52 -9.89
N PRO A 81 58.00 14.46 -9.37
CA PRO A 81 58.37 15.67 -10.08
C PRO A 81 59.35 15.43 -11.24
N ASP A 82 60.12 14.35 -11.22
CA ASP A 82 61.07 14.01 -12.30
C ASP A 82 60.34 13.43 -13.51
N LEU A 83 59.28 12.66 -13.25
CA LEU A 83 58.43 12.05 -14.28
C LEU A 83 57.19 12.89 -14.63
N ALA A 84 56.93 13.96 -13.88
CA ALA A 84 55.71 14.77 -13.96
C ALA A 84 54.43 13.91 -13.95
N ALA A 85 54.37 12.92 -13.07
CA ALA A 85 53.32 11.90 -13.08
C ALA A 85 52.77 11.58 -11.69
N ILE A 86 51.51 11.16 -11.65
CA ILE A 86 50.88 10.56 -10.46
C ILE A 86 51.25 9.09 -10.38
N LEU A 87 51.64 8.66 -9.18
CA LEU A 87 51.94 7.29 -8.80
C LEU A 87 50.96 6.85 -7.71
N TRP A 88 50.21 5.77 -7.95
CA TRP A 88 49.33 5.22 -6.93
C TRP A 88 50.11 4.38 -5.93
N LEU A 89 49.91 4.63 -4.64
CA LEU A 89 50.65 3.95 -3.58
C LEU A 89 50.07 2.56 -3.32
N ASP A 90 50.92 1.65 -2.84
CA ASP A 90 50.50 0.31 -2.43
C ASP A 90 49.77 0.35 -1.09
N GLY A 91 48.56 -0.24 -1.05
CA GLY A 91 47.69 -0.21 0.13
C GLY A 91 46.80 1.04 0.23
N GLY A 92 46.97 2.03 -0.65
CA GLY A 92 46.10 3.20 -0.79
C GLY A 92 44.79 2.89 -1.51
N ALA A 93 43.79 3.76 -1.35
CA ALA A 93 42.57 3.71 -2.13
C ALA A 93 42.87 4.04 -3.61
N ARG A 94 42.20 3.34 -4.53
CA ARG A 94 42.36 3.53 -5.97
C ARG A 94 41.01 3.78 -6.66
N PRO A 95 41.00 4.49 -7.80
CA PRO A 95 39.80 4.63 -8.61
C PRO A 95 39.33 3.29 -9.15
N ILE A 96 38.08 3.23 -9.61
CA ILE A 96 37.56 2.05 -10.31
C ILE A 96 38.32 1.87 -11.64
N ASP A 97 38.67 0.63 -11.97
CA ASP A 97 39.33 0.30 -13.24
C ASP A 97 38.51 0.76 -14.44
N GLY A 98 39.14 1.46 -15.39
CA GLY A 98 38.50 2.06 -16.55
C GLY A 98 37.68 3.33 -16.27
N SER A 99 37.63 3.80 -15.01
CA SER A 99 36.98 5.08 -14.67
C SER A 99 37.92 6.27 -14.89
N THR A 100 37.34 7.46 -15.03
CA THR A 100 38.13 8.71 -15.09
C THR A 100 38.28 9.29 -13.69
N PHE A 101 39.51 9.69 -13.35
CA PHE A 101 39.79 10.54 -12.20
C PHE A 101 40.27 11.91 -12.68
N PHE A 102 40.10 12.91 -11.82
CA PHE A 102 40.37 14.30 -12.11
C PHE A 102 41.46 14.82 -11.20
N ILE A 103 42.41 15.57 -11.76
CA ILE A 103 43.57 16.09 -11.05
C ILE A 103 43.56 17.61 -11.09
N ASP A 104 43.72 18.22 -9.92
CA ASP A 104 43.93 19.65 -9.75
C ASP A 104 45.41 19.88 -9.38
N TYR A 105 46.09 20.75 -10.11
CA TYR A 105 47.51 21.03 -9.86
C TYR A 105 47.91 22.44 -10.30
N VAL A 106 49.05 22.91 -9.79
CA VAL A 106 49.63 24.20 -10.22
C VAL A 106 50.81 23.93 -11.15
N PRO A 107 50.79 24.38 -12.40
CA PRO A 107 51.93 24.26 -13.32
C PRO A 107 53.22 24.85 -12.75
N ALA A 108 54.36 24.28 -13.12
CA ALA A 108 55.68 24.69 -12.62
C ALA A 108 56.07 26.13 -13.02
N ASP A 109 55.54 26.61 -14.14
CA ASP A 109 55.73 27.97 -14.68
C ASP A 109 54.57 28.92 -14.37
N ALA A 110 53.60 28.49 -13.55
CA ALA A 110 52.46 29.32 -13.19
C ALA A 110 52.92 30.59 -12.44
N SER A 111 52.47 31.74 -12.92
CA SER A 111 52.70 33.04 -12.26
C SER A 111 51.38 33.79 -12.13
N SER A 112 50.78 33.73 -10.95
CA SER A 112 49.59 34.52 -10.62
C SER A 112 49.95 35.71 -9.73
N PRO A 113 49.39 36.90 -9.98
CA PRO A 113 49.45 38.03 -9.05
C PRO A 113 48.80 37.73 -7.69
N ILE A 114 47.91 36.74 -7.62
CA ILE A 114 47.23 36.31 -6.41
C ILE A 114 47.98 35.10 -5.84
N THR A 115 48.60 35.28 -4.68
CA THR A 115 49.45 34.25 -4.06
C THR A 115 48.95 33.78 -2.69
N ASP A 116 48.12 34.57 -2.00
CA ASP A 116 47.59 34.24 -0.68
C ASP A 116 46.18 33.63 -0.75
N ILE A 117 46.14 32.29 -0.84
CA ILE A 117 44.91 31.48 -0.82
C ILE A 117 44.67 30.79 0.54
N ASN A 118 45.43 31.18 1.55
CA ASN A 118 45.36 30.56 2.88
C ASN A 118 44.09 30.98 3.63
N VAL A 119 43.74 30.21 4.66
CA VAL A 119 42.64 30.52 5.57
C VAL A 119 42.88 31.87 6.24
N GLY A 120 41.91 32.78 6.14
CA GLY A 120 42.00 34.15 6.63
C GLY A 120 42.50 35.17 5.59
N GLY A 121 42.95 34.73 4.42
CA GLY A 121 43.31 35.61 3.30
C GLY A 121 42.07 36.25 2.64
N VAL A 122 42.24 37.45 2.09
CA VAL A 122 41.14 38.18 1.42
C VAL A 122 40.67 37.44 0.17
N ALA A 123 41.59 36.93 -0.65
CA ALA A 123 41.26 36.20 -1.87
C ALA A 123 40.49 34.92 -1.55
N ARG A 124 40.88 34.19 -0.49
CA ARG A 124 40.15 33.01 -0.04
C ARG A 124 38.74 33.34 0.44
N THR A 125 38.60 34.37 1.27
CA THR A 125 37.30 34.78 1.82
C THR A 125 36.30 35.16 0.72
N LEU A 126 36.76 35.91 -0.29
CA LEU A 126 35.93 36.26 -1.45
C LEU A 126 35.57 35.02 -2.29
N SER A 127 36.52 34.11 -2.47
CA SER A 127 36.29 32.86 -3.21
C SER A 127 35.27 31.98 -2.51
N GLU A 128 35.40 31.78 -1.19
CA GLU A 128 34.44 31.01 -0.38
C GLU A 128 33.03 31.59 -0.46
N ALA A 129 32.88 32.91 -0.45
CA ALA A 129 31.57 33.54 -0.63
C ALA A 129 30.95 33.21 -1.99
N VAL A 130 31.73 33.27 -3.08
CA VAL A 130 31.28 32.92 -4.44
C VAL A 130 31.00 31.41 -4.55
N SER A 131 31.89 30.56 -4.03
CA SER A 131 31.73 29.12 -4.00
C SER A 131 30.45 28.69 -3.29
N ARG A 132 30.06 29.41 -2.22
CA ARG A 132 28.84 29.12 -1.47
C ARG A 132 27.59 29.33 -2.33
N GLU A 133 27.56 30.39 -3.11
CA GLU A 133 26.45 30.67 -4.03
C GLU A 133 26.43 29.64 -5.18
N ILE A 134 27.58 29.29 -5.75
CA ILE A 134 27.68 28.26 -6.81
C ILE A 134 27.25 26.89 -6.30
N ALA A 135 27.73 26.47 -5.12
CA ALA A 135 27.35 25.20 -4.51
C ALA A 135 25.85 25.16 -4.18
N THR A 136 25.30 26.28 -3.71
CA THR A 136 23.85 26.41 -3.48
C THR A 136 23.06 26.25 -4.77
N LEU A 137 23.50 26.88 -5.87
CA LEU A 137 22.89 26.76 -7.19
C LEU A 137 22.90 25.31 -7.68
N TYR A 138 24.03 24.61 -7.56
CA TYR A 138 24.12 23.20 -7.95
C TYR A 138 23.18 22.29 -7.14
N GLN A 139 23.08 22.51 -5.82
CA GLN A 139 22.12 21.79 -4.98
C GLN A 139 20.67 22.06 -5.41
N GLN A 140 20.32 23.32 -5.71
CA GLN A 140 18.99 23.68 -6.20
C GLN A 140 18.69 23.04 -7.55
N LEU A 141 19.65 23.03 -8.48
CA LEU A 141 19.51 22.39 -9.79
C LEU A 141 19.31 20.87 -9.66
N ASN A 142 20.08 20.22 -8.79
CA ASN A 142 19.93 18.79 -8.50
C ASN A 142 18.53 18.50 -7.93
N ARG A 143 18.03 19.34 -7.02
CA ARG A 143 16.68 19.21 -6.46
C ARG A 143 15.61 19.39 -7.54
N ALA A 144 15.75 20.40 -8.40
CA ALA A 144 14.84 20.63 -9.52
C ALA A 144 14.80 19.45 -10.50
N TYR A 145 15.96 18.85 -10.79
CA TYR A 145 16.02 17.63 -11.60
C TYR A 145 15.27 16.47 -10.93
N ARG A 146 15.49 16.24 -9.63
CA ARG A 146 14.80 15.18 -8.87
C ARG A 146 13.30 15.40 -8.80
N PHE A 147 12.85 16.64 -8.77
CA PHE A 147 11.43 16.99 -8.83
C PHE A 147 10.75 16.63 -10.16
N GLY A 148 11.51 16.30 -11.21
CA GLY A 148 10.96 15.79 -12.47
C GLY A 148 10.47 14.34 -12.42
N PHE A 149 10.76 13.58 -11.36
CA PHE A 149 10.41 12.17 -11.27
C PHE A 149 9.43 11.91 -10.13
N ILE A 150 8.40 11.11 -10.41
CA ILE A 150 7.32 10.79 -9.46
C ILE A 150 7.85 10.18 -8.15
N ASP A 151 8.96 9.43 -8.20
CA ASP A 151 9.56 8.79 -7.04
C ASP A 151 10.31 9.75 -6.12
N THR A 152 10.79 10.87 -6.65
CA THR A 152 11.63 11.82 -5.91
C THR A 152 11.04 13.22 -5.77
N ALA A 153 9.92 13.49 -6.43
CA ALA A 153 9.17 14.73 -6.28
C ALA A 153 8.43 14.77 -4.93
N GLU A 154 8.35 15.98 -4.35
CA GLU A 154 7.75 16.26 -3.04
C GLU A 154 6.92 17.55 -3.12
N GLY A 155 5.89 17.65 -2.27
CA GLY A 155 4.99 18.80 -2.17
C GLY A 155 4.40 19.22 -3.52
N THR A 156 4.44 20.52 -3.81
CA THR A 156 3.88 21.10 -5.04
C THR A 156 4.51 20.53 -6.32
N ALA A 157 5.79 20.13 -6.27
CA ALA A 157 6.41 19.51 -7.44
C ALA A 157 5.77 18.16 -7.75
N LEU A 158 5.44 17.37 -6.72
CA LEU A 158 4.72 16.10 -6.89
C LEU A 158 3.31 16.37 -7.47
N ASP A 159 2.61 17.39 -6.96
CA ASP A 159 1.29 17.77 -7.48
C ASP A 159 1.32 18.10 -8.98
N LEU A 160 2.36 18.81 -9.44
CA LEU A 160 2.56 19.12 -10.85
C LEU A 160 2.87 17.87 -11.68
N VAL A 161 3.72 16.96 -11.18
CA VAL A 161 4.04 15.70 -11.87
C VAL A 161 2.79 14.84 -12.05
N VAL A 162 2.00 14.64 -10.99
CA VAL A 162 0.80 13.79 -11.04
C VAL A 162 -0.35 14.43 -11.82
N SER A 163 -0.34 15.76 -12.00
CA SER A 163 -1.37 16.46 -12.79
C SER A 163 -1.42 16.02 -14.26
N ILE A 164 -0.30 15.50 -14.79
CA ILE A 164 -0.23 14.92 -16.15
C ILE A 164 -1.18 13.72 -16.28
N LEU A 165 -1.38 12.98 -15.19
CA LEU A 165 -2.31 11.84 -15.13
C LEU A 165 -3.75 12.27 -14.80
N GLY A 166 -4.03 13.57 -14.68
CA GLY A 166 -5.33 14.09 -14.23
C GLY A 166 -5.60 13.90 -12.73
N VAL A 167 -4.61 13.44 -11.96
CA VAL A 167 -4.70 13.23 -10.52
C VAL A 167 -4.48 14.55 -9.78
N ARG A 168 -5.28 14.82 -8.75
CA ARG A 168 -5.10 15.93 -7.80
C ARG A 168 -5.07 15.43 -6.38
N ARG A 169 -4.27 16.07 -5.53
CA ARG A 169 -4.19 15.77 -4.10
C ARG A 169 -5.56 15.92 -3.43
N LYS A 170 -5.90 14.97 -2.57
CA LYS A 170 -7.08 15.09 -1.71
C LYS A 170 -6.75 16.07 -0.58
N ALA A 171 -7.42 17.21 -0.58
CA ALA A 171 -7.29 18.19 0.49
C ALA A 171 -7.77 17.59 1.82
N GLY A 172 -7.15 18.00 2.92
CA GLY A 172 -7.65 17.70 4.26
C GLY A 172 -9.03 18.33 4.45
N ASP A 173 -9.89 17.64 5.20
CA ASP A 173 -11.19 18.20 5.59
C ASP A 173 -10.99 19.33 6.61
N PHE A 174 -12.06 20.00 6.98
CA PHE A 174 -12.03 21.03 8.02
C PHE A 174 -11.90 20.40 9.41
N ALA A 175 -11.31 21.15 10.34
CA ALA A 175 -11.40 20.79 11.75
C ALA A 175 -12.85 20.87 12.23
N VAL A 176 -13.31 19.84 12.94
CA VAL A 176 -14.66 19.68 13.47
C VAL A 176 -14.62 19.46 14.97
N GLY A 177 -15.69 19.85 15.65
CA GLY A 177 -15.81 19.62 17.09
C GLY A 177 -17.17 20.04 17.63
N LEU A 178 -17.31 19.98 18.95
CA LEU A 178 -18.50 20.41 19.67
C LEU A 178 -18.19 21.68 20.48
N VAL A 179 -19.05 22.68 20.34
CA VAL A 179 -19.02 23.88 21.19
C VAL A 179 -20.25 23.89 22.09
N THR A 180 -20.01 24.08 23.37
CA THR A 180 -21.04 24.25 24.39
C THR A 180 -21.44 25.72 24.48
N PHE A 181 -22.72 25.99 24.26
CA PHE A 181 -23.34 27.30 24.45
C PHE A 181 -24.01 27.33 25.83
N PHE A 182 -23.70 28.33 26.64
CA PHE A 182 -24.27 28.54 27.97
C PHE A 182 -25.35 29.61 27.94
N ARG A 183 -26.48 29.33 28.59
CA ARG A 183 -27.60 30.26 28.73
C ARG A 183 -27.19 31.52 29.48
N ASP A 184 -27.66 32.67 29.03
CA ASP A 184 -27.70 33.88 29.86
C ASP A 184 -28.77 33.73 30.95
N PRO A 185 -28.41 33.76 32.26
CA PRO A 185 -29.36 33.63 33.36
C PRO A 185 -30.53 34.63 33.33
N ALA A 186 -30.38 35.78 32.65
CA ALA A 186 -31.43 36.80 32.54
C ALA A 186 -32.54 36.43 31.53
N VAL A 187 -32.33 35.41 30.67
CA VAL A 187 -33.26 35.07 29.59
C VAL A 187 -33.97 33.74 29.84
N ASN A 188 -35.30 33.83 30.00
CA ASN A 188 -36.18 32.67 30.21
C ASN A 188 -37.08 32.42 28.99
N GLY A 189 -36.55 31.67 28.02
CA GLY A 189 -37.22 31.31 26.77
C GLY A 189 -36.38 30.33 25.95
N ASP A 190 -36.93 29.79 24.87
CA ASP A 190 -36.15 28.95 23.96
C ASP A 190 -35.16 29.81 23.17
N VAL A 191 -33.92 29.35 23.03
CA VAL A 191 -32.87 30.06 22.29
C VAL A 191 -32.45 29.20 21.10
N THR A 192 -32.72 29.68 19.90
CA THR A 192 -32.32 28.99 18.67
C THR A 192 -30.95 29.44 18.20
N ILE A 193 -30.04 28.48 18.07
CA ILE A 193 -28.71 28.65 17.49
C ILE A 193 -28.81 28.15 16.04
N ALA A 194 -28.82 29.08 15.09
CA ALA A 194 -28.92 28.74 13.66
C ALA A 194 -27.61 28.12 13.16
N SER A 195 -27.70 27.25 12.14
CA SER A 195 -26.52 26.85 11.37
C SER A 195 -25.87 28.10 10.72
N GLY A 196 -24.55 28.09 10.55
CA GLY A 196 -23.75 29.24 10.09
C GLY A 196 -23.46 30.31 11.15
N THR A 197 -23.78 30.09 12.43
CA THR A 197 -23.38 31.00 13.51
C THR A 197 -21.86 30.98 13.67
N LYS A 198 -21.21 32.15 13.55
CA LYS A 198 -19.75 32.27 13.57
C LYS A 198 -19.18 32.46 14.98
N LEU A 199 -18.15 31.69 15.28
CA LEU A 199 -17.37 31.74 16.53
C LEU A 199 -15.90 31.97 16.21
N THR A 200 -15.11 32.41 17.19
CA THR A 200 -13.66 32.55 17.04
C THR A 200 -12.91 31.84 18.16
N ALA A 201 -11.70 31.40 17.83
CA ALA A 201 -10.73 30.86 18.76
C ALA A 201 -9.40 31.64 18.72
N LYS A 202 -8.52 31.39 19.70
CA LYS A 202 -7.16 31.95 19.76
C LYS A 202 -7.15 33.48 19.56
N ASN A 203 -7.98 34.21 20.30
CA ASN A 203 -8.12 35.69 20.20
C ASN A 203 -8.55 36.20 18.81
N GLY A 204 -9.34 35.43 18.06
CA GLY A 204 -9.81 35.83 16.73
C GLY A 204 -8.98 35.30 15.57
N ALA A 205 -7.92 34.52 15.84
CA ALA A 205 -7.04 34.00 14.79
C ALA A 205 -7.68 32.88 13.96
N VAL A 206 -8.64 32.14 14.49
CA VAL A 206 -9.35 31.06 13.78
C VAL A 206 -10.85 31.27 13.89
N VAL A 207 -11.57 31.15 12.78
CA VAL A 207 -13.04 31.30 12.72
C VAL A 207 -13.68 29.93 12.56
N PHE A 208 -14.74 29.66 13.32
CA PHE A 208 -15.59 28.48 13.22
C PHE A 208 -17.01 28.88 12.87
N GLU A 209 -17.77 27.94 12.33
CA GLU A 209 -19.21 28.06 12.10
C GLU A 209 -19.96 26.82 12.59
N THR A 210 -21.14 27.02 13.17
CA THR A 210 -22.03 25.92 13.55
C THR A 210 -22.57 25.21 12.31
N THR A 211 -22.50 23.88 12.24
CA THR A 211 -22.94 23.11 11.07
C THR A 211 -24.43 22.75 11.11
N GLN A 212 -25.01 22.66 12.31
CA GLN A 212 -26.41 22.29 12.51
C GLN A 212 -27.12 23.28 13.41
N GLN A 213 -28.40 23.51 13.12
CA GLN A 213 -29.27 24.28 14.01
C GLN A 213 -29.57 23.46 15.27
N ARG A 214 -29.50 24.12 16.43
CA ARG A 214 -29.88 23.54 17.72
C ARG A 214 -30.70 24.54 18.52
N THR A 215 -31.67 24.05 19.29
CA THR A 215 -32.51 24.91 20.15
C THR A 215 -32.27 24.55 21.61
N LEU A 216 -31.73 25.51 22.36
CA LEU A 216 -31.59 25.44 23.81
C LEU A 216 -32.98 25.66 24.44
N GLN A 217 -33.58 24.58 24.92
CA GLN A 217 -34.94 24.60 25.47
C GLN A 217 -35.01 25.42 26.76
N ARG A 218 -36.20 25.95 27.08
CA ARG A 218 -36.48 26.61 28.36
C ARG A 218 -36.03 25.73 29.53
N GLY A 219 -35.27 26.32 30.46
CA GLY A 219 -34.75 25.63 31.64
C GLY A 219 -33.47 24.83 31.41
N GLN A 220 -33.03 24.65 30.16
CA GLN A 220 -31.74 24.03 29.85
C GLN A 220 -30.60 25.05 30.04
N ALA A 221 -29.60 24.68 30.85
CA ALA A 221 -28.48 25.57 31.19
C ALA A 221 -27.42 25.67 30.07
N ARG A 222 -27.23 24.60 29.30
CA ARG A 222 -26.24 24.53 28.22
C ARG A 222 -26.63 23.53 27.13
N ILE A 223 -26.12 23.71 25.92
CA ILE A 223 -26.29 22.79 24.79
C ILE A 223 -25.00 22.67 23.98
N ASP A 224 -24.69 21.46 23.51
CA ASP A 224 -23.57 21.22 22.60
C ASP A 224 -24.04 21.28 21.15
N VAL A 225 -23.30 22.05 20.35
CA VAL A 225 -23.58 22.31 18.94
C VAL A 225 -22.36 21.94 18.11
N PRO A 226 -22.53 21.15 17.04
CA PRO A 226 -21.42 20.81 16.15
C PRO A 226 -20.96 22.04 15.38
N VAL A 227 -19.64 22.21 15.31
CA VAL A 227 -18.97 23.30 14.62
C VAL A 227 -17.92 22.75 13.65
N ARG A 228 -17.59 23.56 12.66
CA ARG A 228 -16.54 23.32 11.67
C ARG A 228 -15.69 24.58 11.51
N ALA A 229 -14.39 24.42 11.29
CA ALA A 229 -13.52 25.52 10.93
C ALA A 229 -13.99 26.20 9.63
N GLY A 230 -13.75 27.51 9.53
CA GLY A 230 -14.06 28.30 8.35
C GLY A 230 -13.21 27.91 7.15
N VAL A 231 -13.63 28.34 5.95
CA VAL A 231 -12.96 28.01 4.68
C VAL A 231 -11.49 28.41 4.63
N ASP A 232 -11.11 29.47 5.35
CA ASP A 232 -9.74 30.00 5.41
C ASP A 232 -8.83 29.23 6.40
N PHE A 233 -9.38 28.25 7.12
CA PHE A 233 -8.71 27.47 8.18
C PHE A 233 -8.91 25.96 7.97
N ALA A 234 -8.89 25.51 6.72
CA ALA A 234 -8.93 24.10 6.38
C ALA A 234 -7.68 23.36 6.92
N GLY A 235 -7.76 22.04 7.11
CA GLY A 235 -6.61 21.28 7.57
C GLY A 235 -6.26 21.53 9.05
N GLU A 236 -4.97 21.36 9.37
CA GLU A 236 -4.43 21.49 10.73
C GLU A 236 -4.52 22.93 11.28
N ASP A 237 -4.58 23.94 10.41
CA ASP A 237 -4.73 25.35 10.82
C ASP A 237 -6.03 25.60 11.60
N GLY A 238 -7.05 24.80 11.33
CA GLY A 238 -8.33 24.81 12.05
C GLY A 238 -8.30 24.10 13.40
N GLN A 239 -7.22 23.39 13.77
CA GLN A 239 -7.18 22.64 15.03
C GLN A 239 -6.91 23.55 16.24
N VAL A 240 -7.75 23.40 17.25
CA VAL A 240 -7.68 24.15 18.50
C VAL A 240 -7.91 23.25 19.70
N GLU A 241 -7.19 23.55 20.78
CA GLU A 241 -7.28 22.83 22.05
C GLU A 241 -8.62 23.07 22.76
N ALA A 242 -8.91 22.24 23.76
CA ALA A 242 -10.05 22.44 24.65
C ALA A 242 -10.03 23.85 25.26
N GLY A 243 -11.18 24.52 25.28
CA GLY A 243 -11.36 25.87 25.82
C GLY A 243 -10.89 27.01 24.91
N ALA A 244 -10.32 26.74 23.73
CA ALA A 244 -9.80 27.76 22.84
C ALA A 244 -10.88 28.53 22.05
N ILE A 245 -12.05 27.94 21.80
CA ILE A 245 -13.21 28.60 21.16
C ILE A 245 -14.02 29.30 22.24
N ASP A 246 -13.93 30.61 22.37
CA ASP A 246 -14.48 31.35 23.52
C ASP A 246 -15.41 32.53 23.15
N THR A 247 -15.44 32.93 21.89
CA THR A 247 -16.06 34.20 21.47
C THR A 247 -17.04 34.01 20.31
N LEU A 248 -18.19 34.67 20.38
CA LEU A 248 -19.15 34.78 19.28
C LEU A 248 -18.83 36.02 18.43
N VAL A 249 -18.73 35.86 17.11
CA VAL A 249 -18.51 37.00 16.19
C VAL A 249 -19.69 37.98 16.24
N ARG A 250 -20.91 37.43 16.35
CA ARG A 250 -22.14 38.19 16.57
C ARG A 250 -22.81 37.67 17.82
N ALA A 251 -23.06 38.55 18.78
CA ALA A 251 -23.78 38.21 20.01
C ALA A 251 -25.14 37.58 19.68
N LEU A 252 -25.44 36.44 20.30
CA LEU A 252 -26.70 35.74 20.16
C LEU A 252 -27.53 35.96 21.43
N ALA A 253 -28.74 36.50 21.29
CA ALA A 253 -29.60 36.79 22.43
C ALA A 253 -29.91 35.51 23.23
N GLY A 254 -29.71 35.55 24.54
CA GLY A 254 -29.94 34.41 25.43
C GLY A 254 -28.76 33.46 25.61
N VAL A 255 -27.60 33.73 24.99
CA VAL A 255 -26.34 33.02 25.23
C VAL A 255 -25.36 33.94 25.96
N GLY A 256 -24.88 33.51 27.13
CA GLY A 256 -23.96 34.29 27.97
C GLY A 256 -22.48 33.93 27.77
N LYS A 257 -22.18 32.69 27.36
CA LYS A 257 -20.81 32.21 27.13
C LYS A 257 -20.80 31.06 26.12
N VAL A 258 -19.70 30.90 25.39
CA VAL A 258 -19.40 29.71 24.59
C VAL A 258 -18.05 29.12 25.01
N THR A 259 -17.90 27.80 24.91
CA THR A 259 -16.60 27.11 25.09
C THR A 259 -16.63 25.79 24.35
N ASN A 260 -15.52 25.32 23.79
CA ASN A 260 -15.36 23.90 23.48
C ASN A 260 -14.79 23.18 24.70
N ASN A 261 -15.36 22.04 25.10
CA ASN A 261 -14.84 21.26 26.24
C ASN A 261 -13.75 20.27 25.81
N GLU A 262 -13.75 19.90 24.54
CA GLU A 262 -12.81 18.97 23.91
C GLU A 262 -12.07 19.68 22.78
N PRO A 263 -10.83 19.26 22.44
CA PRO A 263 -10.13 19.78 21.27
C PRO A 263 -10.91 19.45 19.99
N THR A 264 -10.77 20.31 18.97
CA THR A 264 -11.31 20.00 17.65
C THR A 264 -10.42 18.97 16.96
N ILE A 265 -11.01 18.02 16.25
CA ILE A 265 -10.30 17.00 15.48
C ILE A 265 -10.42 17.31 13.99
N LEU A 266 -9.44 16.86 13.21
CA LEU A 266 -9.50 17.00 11.76
C LEU A 266 -10.48 15.95 11.20
N GLY A 267 -11.43 16.35 10.34
CA GLY A 267 -12.41 15.43 9.76
C GLY A 267 -11.76 14.32 8.90
N ALA A 268 -10.73 14.70 8.14
CA ALA A 268 -9.82 13.80 7.42
C ALA A 268 -8.50 14.53 7.17
N SER A 269 -7.38 13.83 7.33
CA SER A 269 -6.06 14.39 7.04
C SER A 269 -5.86 14.65 5.56
N GLU A 270 -5.03 15.65 5.25
CA GLU A 270 -4.57 15.85 3.88
C GLU A 270 -3.77 14.64 3.40
N GLU A 271 -3.96 14.26 2.14
CA GLU A 271 -3.23 13.17 1.53
C GLU A 271 -1.74 13.48 1.49
N THR A 272 -0.93 12.60 2.07
CA THR A 272 0.52 12.73 2.12
C THR A 272 1.17 12.51 0.74
N ASP A 273 2.43 12.94 0.58
CA ASP A 273 3.18 12.68 -0.66
C ASP A 273 3.33 11.18 -0.96
N ALA A 274 3.45 10.35 0.09
CA ALA A 274 3.54 8.91 -0.07
C ALA A 274 2.23 8.32 -0.63
N GLU A 275 1.09 8.72 -0.08
CA GLU A 275 -0.24 8.28 -0.52
C GLU A 275 -0.57 8.79 -1.92
N LEU A 276 -0.32 10.08 -2.20
CA LEU A 276 -0.53 10.66 -3.52
C LEU A 276 0.32 9.94 -4.58
N ARG A 277 1.59 9.67 -4.27
CA ARG A 277 2.49 8.93 -5.17
C ARG A 277 1.99 7.51 -5.43
N ALA A 278 1.58 6.79 -4.39
CA ALA A 278 1.04 5.44 -4.53
C ALA A 278 -0.22 5.44 -5.41
N ARG A 279 -1.15 6.37 -5.16
CA ARG A 279 -2.38 6.51 -5.95
C ARG A 279 -2.10 6.90 -7.40
N ALA A 280 -1.21 7.85 -7.65
CA ALA A 280 -0.84 8.25 -9.01
C ALA A 280 -0.18 7.11 -9.79
N LYS A 281 0.66 6.29 -9.15
CA LYS A 281 1.20 5.07 -9.77
C LYS A 281 0.11 4.05 -10.06
N ALA A 282 -0.84 3.85 -9.15
CA ALA A 282 -1.97 2.97 -9.38
C ALA A 282 -2.80 3.41 -10.60
N GLU A 283 -3.09 4.72 -10.73
CA GLU A 283 -3.77 5.26 -11.92
C GLU A 283 -2.96 5.03 -13.21
N LEU A 284 -1.63 5.20 -13.16
CA LEU A 284 -0.78 4.86 -14.30
C LEU A 284 -0.83 3.37 -14.66
N TYR A 285 -0.86 2.48 -13.66
CA TYR A 285 -0.98 1.04 -13.89
C TYR A 285 -2.36 0.65 -14.43
N LYS A 286 -3.43 1.34 -14.02
CA LYS A 286 -4.78 1.15 -14.57
C LYS A 286 -4.86 1.46 -16.06
N LEU A 287 -4.09 2.45 -16.54
CA LEU A 287 -4.00 2.78 -17.96
C LEU A 287 -3.28 1.68 -18.78
N GLY A 288 -2.48 0.83 -18.14
CA GLY A 288 -1.82 -0.30 -18.79
C GLY A 288 -2.68 -1.56 -18.74
N ASN A 289 -2.78 -2.28 -19.85
CA ASN A 289 -3.32 -3.65 -19.87
C ASN A 289 -2.16 -4.66 -19.83
N ALA A 290 -2.44 -5.90 -19.45
CA ALA A 290 -1.51 -7.03 -19.61
C ALA A 290 -0.19 -6.96 -18.80
N THR A 291 -0.15 -6.24 -17.68
CA THR A 291 0.98 -6.25 -16.73
C THR A 291 0.53 -6.76 -15.37
N LEU A 292 1.44 -7.34 -14.56
CA LEU A 292 1.09 -7.82 -13.22
C LEU A 292 0.43 -6.73 -12.35
N PRO A 293 0.93 -5.47 -12.31
CA PRO A 293 0.29 -4.41 -11.55
C PRO A 293 -1.11 -4.03 -12.07
N ALA A 294 -1.37 -4.18 -13.37
CA ALA A 294 -2.69 -3.94 -13.93
C ALA A 294 -3.69 -5.02 -13.52
N LEU A 295 -3.27 -6.30 -13.53
CA LEU A 295 -4.08 -7.41 -13.04
C LEU A 295 -4.35 -7.27 -11.54
N GLU A 296 -3.35 -6.82 -10.76
CA GLU A 296 -3.51 -6.49 -9.35
C GLU A 296 -4.54 -5.39 -9.12
N ALA A 297 -4.42 -4.28 -9.85
CA ALA A 297 -5.35 -3.15 -9.75
C ALA A 297 -6.78 -3.57 -10.07
N ALA A 298 -6.99 -4.40 -11.11
CA ALA A 298 -8.30 -4.93 -11.45
C ALA A 298 -8.90 -5.80 -10.33
N ALA A 299 -8.08 -6.59 -9.63
CA ALA A 299 -8.52 -7.38 -8.48
C ALA A 299 -8.88 -6.48 -7.29
N VAL A 300 -8.03 -5.50 -6.96
CA VAL A 300 -8.22 -4.57 -5.83
C VAL A 300 -9.45 -3.68 -6.01
N ASP A 301 -9.68 -3.17 -7.21
CA ASP A 301 -10.88 -2.37 -7.53
C ASP A 301 -12.18 -3.19 -7.36
N ASN A 302 -12.09 -4.52 -7.39
CA ASN A 302 -13.20 -5.45 -7.15
C ASN A 302 -13.19 -6.06 -5.73
N PHE A 303 -12.56 -5.37 -4.78
CA PHE A 303 -12.49 -5.76 -3.36
C PHE A 303 -11.78 -7.08 -3.08
N ALA A 304 -10.84 -7.48 -3.95
CA ALA A 304 -9.94 -8.59 -3.68
C ALA A 304 -8.54 -8.09 -3.31
N LYS A 305 -7.86 -8.80 -2.41
CA LYS A 305 -6.47 -8.54 -2.09
C LYS A 305 -5.60 -9.59 -2.76
N VAL A 306 -4.67 -9.19 -3.61
CA VAL A 306 -3.70 -10.12 -4.20
C VAL A 306 -2.60 -10.41 -3.19
N THR A 307 -2.35 -11.68 -2.92
CA THR A 307 -1.32 -12.11 -1.97
C THR A 307 -0.07 -12.58 -2.70
N GLU A 308 -0.22 -13.26 -3.85
CA GLU A 308 0.90 -13.79 -4.61
C GLU A 308 0.64 -13.78 -6.13
N PHE A 309 1.73 -13.68 -6.90
CA PHE A 309 1.75 -13.90 -8.35
C PHE A 309 2.59 -15.10 -8.70
N TRP A 310 2.06 -15.93 -9.59
CA TRP A 310 2.78 -17.06 -10.19
C TRP A 310 2.91 -16.81 -11.69
N ASP A 311 4.14 -16.82 -12.18
CA ASP A 311 4.46 -16.50 -13.57
C ASP A 311 5.58 -17.42 -14.11
N PRO A 312 5.78 -17.50 -15.44
CA PRO A 312 6.74 -18.44 -16.03
C PRO A 312 8.21 -18.17 -15.69
N ASN A 313 8.53 -16.93 -15.30
CA ASN A 313 9.86 -16.50 -14.87
C ASN A 313 10.02 -16.53 -13.34
N GLY A 314 8.98 -16.92 -12.61
CA GLY A 314 8.97 -16.99 -11.16
C GLY A 314 9.82 -18.12 -10.57
N PRO A 315 9.92 -18.17 -9.22
CA PRO A 315 10.55 -19.26 -8.47
C PRO A 315 9.93 -20.62 -8.83
N VAL A 316 10.70 -21.71 -8.76
CA VAL A 316 10.25 -23.06 -9.18
C VAL A 316 8.93 -23.48 -8.54
N ALA A 317 8.71 -23.16 -7.26
CA ALA A 317 7.49 -23.50 -6.54
C ALA A 317 6.24 -22.73 -7.02
N ARG A 318 6.42 -21.60 -7.71
CA ARG A 318 5.37 -20.67 -8.17
C ARG A 318 5.47 -20.40 -9.68
N ARG A 319 6.08 -21.33 -10.41
CA ARG A 319 6.32 -21.18 -11.85
C ARG A 319 5.15 -21.75 -12.62
N THR A 320 4.50 -20.92 -13.42
CA THR A 320 3.46 -21.35 -14.33
C THR A 320 4.03 -21.77 -15.69
N PRO A 321 3.29 -22.54 -16.49
CA PRO A 321 3.62 -22.75 -17.90
C PRO A 321 3.65 -21.42 -18.67
N PRO A 322 4.48 -21.28 -19.72
CA PRO A 322 4.45 -20.11 -20.60
C PRO A 322 3.04 -19.81 -21.10
N GLY A 323 2.65 -18.53 -21.06
CA GLY A 323 1.31 -18.09 -21.47
C GLY A 323 0.25 -18.16 -20.37
N VAL A 324 0.61 -18.58 -19.15
CA VAL A 324 -0.30 -18.60 -17.99
C VAL A 324 0.26 -17.73 -16.88
N VAL A 325 -0.60 -16.93 -16.24
CA VAL A 325 -0.30 -16.19 -15.02
C VAL A 325 -1.39 -16.52 -14.00
N THR A 326 -1.01 -16.87 -12.78
CA THR A 326 -1.95 -17.16 -11.70
C THR A 326 -1.83 -16.11 -10.61
N LEU A 327 -2.95 -15.56 -10.16
CA LEU A 327 -3.03 -14.64 -9.03
C LEU A 327 -3.68 -15.37 -7.86
N LEU A 328 -2.98 -15.43 -6.74
CA LEU A 328 -3.57 -15.85 -5.46
C LEU A 328 -4.24 -14.64 -4.83
N VAL A 329 -5.52 -14.75 -4.52
CA VAL A 329 -6.33 -13.65 -3.99
C VAL A 329 -7.07 -14.05 -2.72
N GLU A 330 -7.25 -13.08 -1.83
CA GLU A 330 -8.24 -13.10 -0.77
C GLU A 330 -9.45 -12.29 -1.26
N SER A 331 -10.60 -12.93 -1.45
CA SER A 331 -11.85 -12.26 -1.84
C SER A 331 -13.04 -12.96 -1.21
N GLU A 332 -14.13 -12.22 -0.98
CA GLU A 332 -15.41 -12.80 -0.62
C GLU A 332 -15.85 -13.83 -1.68
N PRO A 333 -16.36 -15.01 -1.29
CA PRO A 333 -16.81 -16.05 -2.21
C PRO A 333 -17.80 -15.55 -3.26
N GLU A 334 -18.74 -14.69 -2.86
CA GLU A 334 -19.77 -14.13 -3.76
C GLU A 334 -19.19 -13.17 -4.79
N ARG A 335 -18.09 -12.47 -4.46
CA ARG A 335 -17.43 -11.51 -5.34
C ARG A 335 -16.42 -12.16 -6.26
N PHE A 336 -15.97 -13.37 -5.96
CA PHE A 336 -14.92 -14.06 -6.69
C PHE A 336 -15.15 -14.08 -8.21
N ALA A 337 -16.40 -14.31 -8.65
CA ALA A 337 -16.75 -14.29 -10.07
C ALA A 337 -16.54 -12.91 -10.72
N SER A 338 -16.90 -11.82 -10.03
CA SER A 338 -16.69 -10.45 -10.50
C SER A 338 -15.21 -10.10 -10.58
N VAL A 339 -14.43 -10.48 -9.55
CA VAL A 339 -12.99 -10.27 -9.50
C VAL A 339 -12.30 -11.00 -10.66
N LYS A 340 -12.68 -12.26 -10.90
CA LYS A 340 -12.15 -13.06 -11.99
C LYS A 340 -12.48 -12.46 -13.36
N ALA A 341 -13.70 -11.98 -13.57
CA ALA A 341 -14.08 -11.30 -14.81
C ALA A 341 -13.23 -10.04 -15.05
N ALA A 342 -13.06 -9.19 -14.03
CA ALA A 342 -12.25 -7.98 -14.13
C ALA A 342 -10.78 -8.27 -14.45
N VAL A 343 -10.18 -9.28 -13.81
CA VAL A 343 -8.79 -9.70 -14.09
C VAL A 343 -8.68 -10.27 -15.50
N ASN A 344 -9.68 -11.03 -15.95
CA ASN A 344 -9.73 -11.58 -17.30
C ASN A 344 -9.87 -10.50 -18.38
N ASP A 345 -10.60 -9.42 -18.12
CA ASP A 345 -10.73 -8.29 -19.05
C ASP A 345 -9.42 -7.50 -19.21
N GLN A 346 -8.59 -7.48 -18.15
CA GLN A 346 -7.33 -6.74 -18.13
C GLN A 346 -6.14 -7.54 -18.72
N ARG A 347 -6.31 -8.83 -19.02
CA ARG A 347 -5.24 -9.71 -19.51
C ARG A 347 -4.84 -9.42 -20.96
N ALA A 348 -3.62 -9.80 -21.33
CA ALA A 348 -3.19 -9.78 -22.72
C ALA A 348 -3.92 -10.85 -23.56
N ALA A 349 -4.16 -10.54 -24.83
CA ALA A 349 -4.53 -11.55 -25.81
C ALA A 349 -3.47 -12.66 -25.85
N GLY A 350 -3.90 -13.92 -25.76
CA GLY A 350 -3.01 -15.09 -25.74
C GLY A 350 -2.40 -15.44 -24.38
N ILE A 351 -2.63 -14.66 -23.33
CA ILE A 351 -2.27 -15.01 -21.94
C ILE A 351 -3.52 -15.48 -21.20
N ALA A 352 -3.45 -16.62 -20.53
CA ALA A 352 -4.47 -17.08 -19.60
C ALA A 352 -4.17 -16.52 -18.20
N ALA A 353 -5.05 -15.64 -17.70
CA ALA A 353 -4.99 -15.14 -16.33
C ALA A 353 -5.95 -15.97 -15.46
N THR A 354 -5.40 -16.73 -14.53
CA THR A 354 -6.18 -17.58 -13.61
C THR A 354 -6.19 -16.95 -12.23
N LEU A 355 -7.34 -16.98 -11.57
CA LEU A 355 -7.50 -16.48 -10.21
C LEU A 355 -7.68 -17.68 -9.28
N VAL A 356 -6.95 -17.70 -8.17
CA VAL A 356 -7.06 -18.73 -7.13
C VAL A 356 -7.40 -18.05 -5.82
N ALA A 357 -8.50 -18.47 -5.19
CA ALA A 357 -8.83 -18.07 -3.82
C ALA A 357 -8.79 -19.28 -2.89
N ARG A 358 -8.38 -19.05 -1.64
CA ARG A 358 -8.33 -20.08 -0.60
C ARG A 358 -9.61 -20.05 0.23
N TYR A 359 -10.46 -21.05 0.04
CA TYR A 359 -11.68 -21.25 0.82
C TYR A 359 -11.66 -22.56 1.59
N VAL A 360 -12.30 -22.53 2.75
CA VAL A 360 -12.64 -23.69 3.57
C VAL A 360 -14.14 -23.94 3.44
N PHE A 361 -14.50 -25.03 2.79
CA PHE A 361 -15.89 -25.48 2.67
C PHE A 361 -16.26 -26.32 3.87
N VAL A 362 -17.45 -26.08 4.41
CA VAL A 362 -17.97 -26.78 5.58
C VAL A 362 -19.32 -27.37 5.24
N THR A 363 -19.43 -28.69 5.36
CA THR A 363 -20.65 -29.47 5.12
C THR A 363 -21.09 -30.15 6.42
N PRO A 364 -21.95 -29.51 7.23
CA PRO A 364 -22.48 -30.13 8.44
C PRO A 364 -23.51 -31.21 8.12
N ARG A 365 -23.46 -32.36 8.82
CA ARG A 365 -24.47 -33.41 8.74
C ARG A 365 -25.42 -33.27 9.92
N ILE A 366 -26.63 -32.81 9.64
CA ILE A 366 -27.57 -32.37 10.69
C ILE A 366 -28.75 -33.33 10.78
N ILE A 367 -29.03 -33.80 11.98
CA ILE A 367 -30.34 -34.38 12.32
C ILE A 367 -31.11 -33.33 13.12
N ALA A 368 -32.18 -32.79 12.52
CA ALA A 368 -33.06 -31.83 13.19
C ALA A 368 -34.32 -32.54 13.72
N GLY A 369 -34.53 -32.46 15.03
CA GLY A 369 -35.76 -32.89 15.68
C GLY A 369 -36.88 -31.90 15.39
N ILE A 370 -38.03 -32.37 14.92
CA ILE A 370 -39.16 -31.54 14.52
C ILE A 370 -40.47 -31.98 15.19
N LYS A 371 -41.43 -31.06 15.26
CA LYS A 371 -42.79 -31.37 15.73
C LYS A 371 -43.46 -32.40 14.81
N PRO A 372 -44.22 -33.36 15.36
CA PRO A 372 -45.00 -34.30 14.55
C PRO A 372 -46.07 -33.57 13.70
N GLY A 373 -46.35 -34.08 12.50
CA GLY A 373 -47.49 -33.66 11.68
C GLY A 373 -47.20 -32.62 10.59
N LEU A 374 -45.93 -32.32 10.28
CA LEU A 374 -45.59 -31.52 9.10
C LEU A 374 -45.89 -32.29 7.80
N THR A 375 -46.48 -31.60 6.83
CA THR A 375 -46.68 -32.13 5.47
C THR A 375 -45.34 -32.27 4.75
N SER A 376 -45.27 -33.06 3.66
CA SER A 376 -44.05 -33.19 2.85
C SER A 376 -43.53 -31.84 2.33
N ALA A 377 -44.44 -30.94 1.92
CA ALA A 377 -44.06 -29.59 1.48
C ALA A 377 -43.54 -28.74 2.65
N GLY A 378 -44.12 -28.87 3.84
CA GLY A 378 -43.62 -28.21 5.04
C GLY A 378 -42.22 -28.69 5.46
N LYS A 379 -41.96 -29.99 5.35
CA LYS A 379 -40.64 -30.58 5.61
C LYS A 379 -39.59 -30.05 4.63
N GLN A 380 -39.93 -29.94 3.35
CA GLN A 380 -39.00 -29.38 2.35
C GLN A 380 -38.70 -27.91 2.61
N LYS A 381 -39.73 -27.09 2.90
CA LYS A 381 -39.55 -25.68 3.27
C LYS A 381 -38.66 -25.53 4.51
N LEU A 382 -38.82 -26.39 5.50
CA LEU A 382 -38.00 -26.36 6.71
C LEU A 382 -36.54 -26.71 6.42
N VAL A 383 -36.27 -27.67 5.53
CA VAL A 383 -34.90 -27.97 5.07
C VAL A 383 -34.29 -26.74 4.40
N ASP A 384 -35.03 -26.05 3.53
CA ASP A 384 -34.56 -24.82 2.87
C ASP A 384 -34.29 -23.70 3.90
N GLU A 385 -35.13 -23.56 4.93
CA GLU A 385 -34.93 -22.61 6.04
C GLU A 385 -33.69 -22.96 6.88
N ILE A 386 -33.40 -24.24 7.13
CA ILE A 386 -32.17 -24.67 7.82
C ILE A 386 -30.93 -24.36 6.97
N ILE A 387 -30.99 -24.62 5.65
CA ILE A 387 -29.89 -24.26 4.73
C ILE A 387 -29.64 -22.75 4.76
N ALA A 388 -30.72 -21.94 4.69
CA ALA A 388 -30.62 -20.50 4.78
C ALA A 388 -30.04 -20.03 6.13
N ALA A 389 -30.45 -20.62 7.25
CA ALA A 389 -29.94 -20.27 8.57
C ALA A 389 -28.44 -20.55 8.72
N VAL A 390 -27.95 -21.66 8.15
CA VAL A 390 -26.51 -21.97 8.12
C VAL A 390 -25.76 -20.96 7.23
N ALA A 391 -26.32 -20.60 6.08
CA ALA A 391 -25.72 -19.60 5.18
C ALA A 391 -25.65 -18.21 5.83
N GLU A 392 -26.75 -17.74 6.42
CA GLU A 392 -26.84 -16.45 7.14
C GLU A 392 -25.88 -16.38 8.35
N PHE A 393 -25.60 -17.52 8.98
CA PHE A 393 -24.61 -17.60 10.05
C PHE A 393 -23.17 -17.47 9.55
N VAL A 394 -22.86 -18.00 8.36
CA VAL A 394 -21.53 -17.95 7.76
C VAL A 394 -21.26 -16.60 7.07
N GLU A 395 -22.27 -15.95 6.51
CA GLU A 395 -22.17 -14.67 5.79
C GLU A 395 -21.39 -13.55 6.54
N PRO A 396 -21.57 -13.31 7.85
CA PRO A 396 -20.83 -12.25 8.55
C PRO A 396 -19.38 -12.63 8.91
N LEU A 397 -18.94 -13.86 8.68
CA LEU A 397 -17.56 -14.28 8.99
C LEU A 397 -16.59 -13.65 8.01
N THR A 398 -15.56 -12.97 8.51
CA THR A 398 -14.51 -12.39 7.67
C THR A 398 -13.35 -13.37 7.47
N SER A 399 -12.44 -13.06 6.52
CA SER A 399 -11.25 -13.88 6.27
C SER A 399 -10.46 -14.14 7.56
N GLY A 400 -10.27 -15.41 7.92
CA GLY A 400 -9.56 -15.81 9.14
C GLY A 400 -10.42 -15.99 10.39
N ASP A 401 -11.70 -15.63 10.36
CA ASP A 401 -12.61 -15.85 11.49
C ASP A 401 -13.01 -17.32 11.61
N PRO A 402 -12.86 -17.95 12.79
CA PRO A 402 -13.23 -19.34 12.97
C PRO A 402 -14.75 -19.51 13.04
N LEU A 403 -15.26 -20.58 12.44
CA LEU A 403 -16.65 -20.98 12.61
C LEU A 403 -16.78 -21.76 13.91
N LYS A 404 -17.59 -21.29 14.85
CA LYS A 404 -17.80 -21.93 16.16
C LYS A 404 -19.00 -22.88 16.12
N GLY A 405 -18.77 -24.14 16.47
CA GLY A 405 -19.81 -25.18 16.42
C GLY A 405 -21.03 -24.88 17.28
N GLY A 406 -20.82 -24.41 18.51
CA GLY A 406 -21.92 -24.06 19.42
C GLY A 406 -22.80 -22.92 18.93
N ASP A 407 -22.27 -22.00 18.12
CA ASP A 407 -23.04 -20.90 17.54
C ASP A 407 -23.76 -21.35 16.25
N LEU A 408 -23.15 -22.25 15.47
CA LEU A 408 -23.82 -22.94 14.36
C LEU A 408 -25.07 -23.69 14.83
N ILE A 409 -24.96 -24.47 15.92
CA ILE A 409 -26.09 -25.22 16.48
C ILE A 409 -27.22 -24.27 16.87
N LYS A 410 -26.92 -23.18 17.59
CA LYS A 410 -27.91 -22.17 17.98
C LYS A 410 -28.59 -21.51 16.78
N ALA A 411 -27.85 -21.25 15.69
CA ALA A 411 -28.40 -20.68 14.48
C ALA A 411 -29.47 -21.60 13.87
N VAL A 412 -29.21 -22.92 13.85
CA VAL A 412 -30.19 -23.91 13.36
C VAL A 412 -31.35 -24.10 14.35
N GLU A 413 -31.10 -24.07 15.66
CA GLU A 413 -32.15 -24.15 16.69
C GLU A 413 -33.10 -22.95 16.68
N ALA A 414 -32.66 -21.80 16.15
CA ALA A 414 -33.50 -20.61 16.02
C ALA A 414 -34.59 -20.74 14.94
N VAL A 415 -34.51 -21.75 14.07
CA VAL A 415 -35.52 -22.02 13.04
C VAL A 415 -36.80 -22.55 13.70
N GLY A 416 -37.93 -21.90 13.48
CA GLY A 416 -39.11 -21.98 14.35
C GLY A 416 -39.77 -23.36 14.56
N ASP A 417 -39.57 -24.31 13.66
CA ASP A 417 -40.09 -25.68 13.76
C ASP A 417 -39.06 -26.73 14.19
N VAL A 418 -37.81 -26.31 14.43
CA VAL A 418 -36.75 -27.14 14.99
C VAL A 418 -36.86 -27.18 16.52
N GLN A 419 -36.84 -28.38 17.10
CA GLN A 419 -36.91 -28.61 18.55
C GLN A 419 -35.56 -29.00 19.16
N SER A 420 -34.72 -29.66 18.37
CA SER A 420 -33.38 -30.08 18.78
C SER A 420 -32.51 -30.23 17.54
N VAL A 421 -31.22 -29.96 17.68
CA VAL A 421 -30.25 -30.15 16.60
C VAL A 421 -29.19 -31.11 17.08
N ASN A 422 -28.95 -32.17 16.30
CA ASN A 422 -27.83 -33.08 16.51
C ASN A 422 -26.90 -33.00 15.29
N LEU A 423 -25.68 -32.54 15.49
CA LEU A 423 -24.65 -32.50 14.46
C LEU A 423 -23.89 -33.83 14.47
N VAL A 424 -24.25 -34.73 13.55
CA VAL A 424 -23.71 -36.10 13.50
C VAL A 424 -22.27 -36.12 13.00
N ASP A 425 -21.97 -35.23 12.05
CA ASP A 425 -20.65 -35.15 11.44
C ASP A 425 -20.45 -33.74 10.85
N LEU A 426 -19.20 -33.42 10.58
CA LEU A 426 -18.78 -32.19 9.93
C LEU A 426 -17.67 -32.50 8.94
N HIS A 427 -17.93 -32.32 7.66
CA HIS A 427 -16.89 -32.41 6.66
C HIS A 427 -16.32 -31.04 6.36
N THR A 428 -14.99 -30.96 6.35
CA THR A 428 -14.25 -29.78 5.94
C THR A 428 -13.43 -30.09 4.69
N PHE A 429 -13.48 -29.19 3.72
CA PHE A 429 -12.67 -29.26 2.52
C PHE A 429 -11.95 -27.94 2.30
N ARG A 430 -10.74 -28.00 1.76
CA ARG A 430 -10.02 -26.80 1.30
C ARG A 430 -10.00 -26.74 -0.22
N THR A 431 -9.93 -25.53 -0.75
CA THR A 431 -9.74 -25.31 -2.19
C THR A 431 -8.40 -25.89 -2.64
N ASP A 432 -8.37 -26.57 -3.79
CA ASP A 432 -7.11 -27.00 -4.41
C ASP A 432 -6.45 -25.82 -5.13
N ALA A 433 -5.50 -25.16 -4.48
CA ALA A 433 -4.78 -24.04 -5.06
C ALA A 433 -3.72 -24.45 -6.11
N SER A 434 -3.62 -25.73 -6.48
CA SER A 434 -2.60 -26.20 -7.43
C SER A 434 -2.84 -25.64 -8.85
N PRO A 435 -1.80 -25.38 -9.65
CA PRO A 435 -1.97 -24.96 -11.04
C PRO A 435 -2.73 -26.02 -11.85
N ALA A 436 -3.70 -25.59 -12.67
CA ALA A 436 -4.44 -26.49 -13.57
C ALA A 436 -3.48 -27.14 -14.57
N ALA A 437 -3.55 -28.47 -14.73
CA ALA A 437 -2.78 -29.12 -15.79
C ALA A 437 -3.49 -28.90 -17.14
N PRO A 438 -2.79 -28.47 -18.21
CA PRO A 438 -3.40 -28.24 -19.54
C PRO A 438 -4.11 -29.47 -20.14
N LYS A 439 -3.76 -30.67 -19.68
CA LYS A 439 -4.35 -31.93 -20.14
C LYS A 439 -5.82 -32.08 -19.73
N ASP A 440 -6.20 -31.54 -18.57
CA ASP A 440 -7.52 -31.70 -17.99
C ASP A 440 -8.58 -30.92 -18.78
N VAL A 441 -8.20 -29.74 -19.29
CA VAL A 441 -9.06 -28.90 -20.15
C VAL A 441 -9.38 -29.59 -21.48
N ILE A 442 -8.38 -30.23 -22.10
CA ILE A 442 -8.54 -30.90 -23.39
C ILE A 442 -9.44 -32.15 -23.24
N GLU A 443 -9.20 -32.98 -22.23
CA GLU A 443 -10.02 -34.16 -21.97
C GLU A 443 -11.48 -33.79 -21.65
N ALA A 444 -11.68 -32.72 -20.89
CA ALA A 444 -13.02 -32.22 -20.59
C ALA A 444 -13.73 -31.62 -21.81
N LEU A 445 -13.03 -30.90 -22.69
CA LEU A 445 -13.60 -30.40 -23.94
C LEU A 445 -14.00 -31.55 -24.87
N ILE A 446 -13.18 -32.60 -24.94
CA ILE A 446 -13.49 -33.81 -25.72
C ILE A 446 -14.74 -34.49 -25.15
N GLY A 447 -14.84 -34.63 -23.82
CA GLY A 447 -16.02 -35.16 -23.14
C GLY A 447 -17.27 -34.32 -23.39
N PHE A 448 -17.14 -32.99 -23.33
CA PHE A 448 -18.22 -32.03 -23.60
C PHE A 448 -18.75 -32.15 -25.02
N LEU A 449 -17.86 -32.18 -26.02
CA LEU A 449 -18.26 -32.39 -27.41
C LEU A 449 -18.91 -33.77 -27.63
N GLY A 450 -18.50 -34.79 -26.88
CA GLY A 450 -19.12 -36.11 -26.87
C GLY A 450 -20.50 -36.18 -26.21
N ALA A 451 -20.81 -35.24 -25.31
CA ALA A 451 -22.07 -35.16 -24.56
C ALA A 451 -23.22 -34.47 -25.32
N ASN A 452 -22.95 -34.05 -26.57
CA ASN A 452 -23.93 -33.42 -27.46
C ASN A 452 -24.50 -32.10 -26.88
N PRO A 453 -23.67 -31.06 -26.78
CA PRO A 453 -24.01 -29.82 -26.08
C PRO A 453 -25.08 -28.99 -26.83
N ALA A 454 -25.59 -27.97 -26.15
CA ALA A 454 -26.59 -27.07 -26.71
C ALA A 454 -26.17 -26.51 -28.07
N GLN A 455 -27.13 -26.41 -29.00
CA GLN A 455 -26.86 -25.96 -30.38
C GLN A 455 -27.10 -24.45 -30.57
N GLU A 456 -27.76 -23.81 -29.60
CA GLU A 456 -27.98 -22.36 -29.59
C GLU A 456 -26.73 -21.67 -29.05
N GLU A 457 -26.22 -20.65 -29.76
CA GLU A 457 -24.93 -20.00 -29.46
C GLU A 457 -24.83 -19.51 -28.00
N THR A 458 -25.89 -18.89 -27.47
CA THR A 458 -25.91 -18.37 -26.10
C THR A 458 -25.86 -19.50 -25.06
N ALA A 459 -26.60 -20.58 -25.29
CA ALA A 459 -26.64 -21.73 -24.40
C ALA A 459 -25.33 -22.53 -24.48
N LEU A 460 -24.78 -22.73 -25.67
CA LEU A 460 -23.48 -23.38 -25.88
C LEU A 460 -22.36 -22.60 -25.18
N ARG A 461 -22.39 -21.27 -25.28
CA ARG A 461 -21.41 -20.41 -24.62
C ARG A 461 -21.52 -20.52 -23.10
N ALA A 462 -22.74 -20.51 -22.56
CA ALA A 462 -22.97 -20.69 -21.13
C ALA A 462 -22.51 -22.07 -20.63
N GLU A 463 -22.76 -23.14 -21.39
CA GLU A 463 -22.29 -24.49 -21.06
C GLU A 463 -20.76 -24.60 -21.12
N LEU A 464 -20.12 -24.01 -22.13
CA LEU A 464 -18.67 -24.00 -22.26
C LEU A 464 -18.02 -23.18 -21.15
N ASP A 465 -18.59 -22.02 -20.80
CA ASP A 465 -18.13 -21.20 -19.69
C ASP A 465 -18.25 -21.99 -18.38
N ALA A 466 -19.40 -22.62 -18.10
CA ALA A 466 -19.61 -23.42 -16.89
C ALA A 466 -18.61 -24.59 -16.77
N LEU A 467 -18.32 -25.29 -17.88
CA LEU A 467 -17.30 -26.34 -17.93
C LEU A 467 -15.91 -25.78 -17.59
N LEU A 468 -15.53 -24.66 -18.20
CA LEU A 468 -14.24 -24.01 -17.97
C LEU A 468 -14.11 -23.49 -16.53
N PHE A 469 -15.21 -23.07 -15.89
CA PHE A 469 -15.23 -22.70 -14.48
C PHE A 469 -15.07 -23.92 -13.54
N ALA A 470 -15.69 -25.05 -13.86
CA ALA A 470 -15.57 -26.27 -13.04
C ALA A 470 -14.16 -26.87 -13.08
N LEU A 471 -13.43 -26.68 -14.18
CA LEU A 471 -12.07 -27.20 -14.36
C LEU A 471 -10.98 -26.27 -13.83
N ASP A 472 -11.34 -25.04 -13.46
CA ASP A 472 -10.41 -24.10 -12.89
C ASP A 472 -10.16 -24.47 -11.41
N PRO A 473 -8.98 -24.96 -11.03
CA PRO A 473 -8.67 -25.31 -9.64
C PRO A 473 -8.79 -24.09 -8.72
N GLY A 474 -8.70 -22.87 -9.26
CA GLY A 474 -8.90 -21.64 -8.51
C GLY A 474 -10.36 -21.25 -8.29
N ALA A 475 -11.33 -21.89 -8.98
CA ALA A 475 -12.74 -21.62 -8.76
C ALA A 475 -13.21 -22.26 -7.44
N PRO A 476 -14.03 -21.55 -6.62
CA PRO A 476 -14.56 -22.09 -5.36
C PRO A 476 -15.29 -23.44 -5.49
N THR A 477 -15.77 -23.78 -6.68
CA THR A 477 -16.53 -25.01 -6.94
C THR A 477 -15.76 -26.04 -7.77
N GLY A 478 -14.48 -25.80 -8.08
CA GLY A 478 -13.67 -26.69 -8.92
C GLY A 478 -13.24 -27.95 -8.18
N ASN A 479 -11.99 -27.99 -7.71
CA ASN A 479 -11.44 -29.10 -6.95
C ASN A 479 -11.33 -28.79 -5.45
N ARG A 480 -11.79 -29.74 -4.62
CA ARG A 480 -11.80 -29.62 -3.16
C ARG A 480 -11.06 -30.80 -2.55
N ILE A 481 -10.16 -30.52 -1.61
CA ILE A 481 -9.37 -31.53 -0.90
C ILE A 481 -9.97 -31.70 0.50
N PRO A 482 -10.44 -32.90 0.89
CA PRO A 482 -10.90 -33.15 2.25
C PRO A 482 -9.78 -32.88 3.27
N ASP A 483 -10.05 -32.11 4.30
CA ASP A 483 -9.06 -31.74 5.31
C ASP A 483 -9.70 -31.63 6.70
N ARG A 484 -9.76 -32.77 7.41
CA ARG A 484 -10.29 -32.85 8.79
C ARG A 484 -9.43 -32.08 9.81
N SER A 485 -8.16 -31.77 9.49
CA SER A 485 -7.28 -31.09 10.43
C SER A 485 -7.72 -29.66 10.76
N LEU A 486 -8.61 -29.11 9.94
CA LEU A 486 -9.25 -27.81 10.15
C LEU A 486 -10.28 -27.81 11.28
N ILE A 487 -10.75 -28.99 11.72
CA ILE A 487 -11.71 -29.11 12.82
C ILE A 487 -10.93 -29.32 14.11
N VAL A 488 -10.94 -28.29 14.96
CA VAL A 488 -10.23 -28.27 16.23
C VAL A 488 -11.18 -28.09 17.40
N THR A 489 -10.72 -28.41 18.60
CA THR A 489 -11.45 -28.17 19.85
C THR A 489 -11.82 -26.69 19.99
N ALA A 490 -12.86 -26.36 20.77
CA ALA A 490 -13.35 -24.99 20.92
C ALA A 490 -12.28 -23.97 21.38
N ASP A 491 -11.24 -24.42 22.06
CA ASP A 491 -10.07 -23.63 22.49
C ASP A 491 -8.94 -23.58 21.45
N GLY A 492 -9.02 -24.38 20.38
CA GLY A 492 -8.09 -24.41 19.26
C GLY A 492 -6.76 -25.13 19.54
N THR A 493 -6.69 -25.91 20.62
CA THR A 493 -5.44 -26.51 21.10
C THR A 493 -5.14 -27.88 20.50
N GLY A 494 -6.13 -28.54 19.89
CA GLY A 494 -5.96 -29.85 19.25
C GLY A 494 -7.12 -30.26 18.34
N PRO A 495 -7.02 -31.41 17.65
CA PRO A 495 -8.09 -31.90 16.77
C PRO A 495 -9.36 -32.23 17.57
N ALA A 496 -10.53 -31.90 17.02
CA ALA A 496 -11.81 -32.22 17.65
C ALA A 496 -12.15 -33.71 17.51
N SER A 497 -12.65 -34.33 18.57
CA SER A 497 -13.24 -35.67 18.53
C SER A 497 -14.67 -35.63 18.01
N ASP A 498 -15.21 -36.78 17.59
CA ASP A 498 -16.60 -36.86 17.13
C ASP A 498 -17.58 -36.46 18.25
N ALA A 499 -17.25 -36.77 19.51
CA ALA A 499 -18.03 -36.33 20.66
C ALA A 499 -18.00 -34.81 20.86
N ASP A 500 -16.90 -34.14 20.51
CA ASP A 500 -16.82 -32.68 20.54
C ASP A 500 -17.67 -32.07 19.42
N ILE A 501 -17.72 -32.71 18.25
CA ILE A 501 -18.57 -32.29 17.12
C ILE A 501 -20.04 -32.41 17.49
N GLU A 502 -20.47 -33.56 18.01
CA GLU A 502 -21.84 -33.79 18.48
C GLU A 502 -22.25 -32.82 19.59
N ALA A 503 -21.33 -32.49 20.50
CA ALA A 503 -21.58 -31.54 21.58
C ALA A 503 -21.48 -30.06 21.16
N GLY A 504 -21.08 -29.77 19.92
CA GLY A 504 -20.83 -28.40 19.44
C GLY A 504 -19.57 -27.74 20.02
N ASN A 505 -18.70 -28.49 20.69
CA ASN A 505 -17.48 -28.01 21.35
C ASN A 505 -16.27 -27.99 20.41
N PHE A 506 -16.46 -27.50 19.19
CA PHE A 506 -15.42 -27.40 18.18
C PHE A 506 -15.42 -26.02 17.52
N GLN A 507 -14.36 -25.74 16.77
CA GLN A 507 -14.33 -24.68 15.79
C GLN A 507 -13.64 -25.15 14.51
N VAL A 508 -14.04 -24.58 13.37
CA VAL A 508 -13.34 -24.76 12.09
C VAL A 508 -12.37 -23.62 11.90
N LEU A 509 -11.09 -23.96 11.68
CA LEU A 509 -10.04 -23.00 11.40
C LEU A 509 -10.20 -22.42 9.99
N ALA A 510 -10.32 -21.10 9.92
CA ALA A 510 -10.30 -20.33 8.68
C ALA A 510 -8.88 -19.95 8.25
N LYS A 511 -7.92 -20.88 8.39
CA LYS A 511 -6.51 -20.66 8.02
C LYS A 511 -5.95 -21.83 7.25
N LEU A 512 -5.32 -21.56 6.11
CA LEU A 512 -4.70 -22.54 5.22
C LEU A 512 -3.23 -22.16 5.04
N ASP A 513 -2.33 -23.06 5.46
CA ASP A 513 -0.87 -22.87 5.43
C ASP A 513 -0.38 -21.59 6.14
N GLY A 514 -1.12 -21.13 7.16
CA GLY A 514 -0.82 -19.92 7.93
C GLY A 514 -1.49 -18.65 7.40
N ASP A 515 -2.04 -18.69 6.19
CA ASP A 515 -2.75 -17.57 5.58
C ASP A 515 -4.25 -17.61 5.92
N PRO A 516 -4.92 -16.45 6.06
CA PRO A 516 -6.35 -16.39 6.32
C PRO A 516 -7.15 -16.87 5.10
N ALA A 517 -8.25 -17.57 5.35
CA ALA A 517 -9.16 -18.10 4.35
C ALA A 517 -10.61 -17.74 4.73
N TRP A 518 -11.50 -17.72 3.74
CA TRP A 518 -12.94 -17.59 4.03
C TRP A 518 -13.57 -18.96 4.25
N ILE A 519 -14.58 -19.01 5.12
CA ILE A 519 -15.42 -20.19 5.31
C ILE A 519 -16.63 -20.08 4.38
N VAL A 520 -16.97 -21.19 3.73
CA VAL A 520 -18.13 -21.30 2.83
C VAL A 520 -19.02 -22.44 3.33
N ALA A 521 -20.30 -22.15 3.56
CA ALA A 521 -21.30 -23.17 3.84
C ALA A 521 -21.56 -23.98 2.55
N ASP A 522 -21.32 -25.28 2.61
CA ASP A 522 -21.51 -26.21 1.49
C ASP A 522 -22.50 -27.30 1.92
N LEU A 523 -23.76 -26.90 2.05
CA LEU A 523 -24.85 -27.73 2.55
C LEU A 523 -25.96 -27.85 1.51
N THR A 524 -26.49 -29.07 1.35
CA THR A 524 -27.61 -29.39 0.49
C THR A 524 -28.69 -30.15 1.28
N ALA A 525 -29.87 -30.34 0.67
CA ALA A 525 -30.98 -31.02 1.33
C ALA A 525 -30.66 -32.46 1.78
N VAL A 526 -29.70 -33.15 1.13
CA VAL A 526 -29.31 -34.52 1.51
C VAL A 526 -28.45 -34.58 2.77
N ASP A 527 -27.94 -33.44 3.22
CA ASP A 527 -27.09 -33.33 4.40
C ASP A 527 -27.91 -33.06 5.68
N ILE A 528 -29.22 -32.85 5.52
CA ILE A 528 -30.17 -32.60 6.61
C ILE A 528 -31.20 -33.74 6.67
N ALA A 529 -31.29 -34.39 7.82
CA ALA A 529 -32.34 -35.36 8.12
C ALA A 529 -33.30 -34.78 9.17
N LEU A 530 -34.61 -34.87 8.90
CA LEU A 530 -35.64 -34.46 9.84
C LEU A 530 -36.15 -35.68 10.62
N GLN A 531 -36.18 -35.59 11.94
CA GLN A 531 -36.69 -36.64 12.82
C GLN A 531 -37.88 -36.11 13.63
N GLU A 532 -39.04 -36.75 13.52
CA GLU A 532 -40.18 -36.39 14.38
C GLU A 532 -39.94 -36.90 15.80
N ALA A 533 -40.20 -36.06 16.80
CA ALA A 533 -40.13 -36.49 18.19
C ALA A 533 -41.09 -37.67 18.42
N ALA A 534 -40.59 -38.77 18.99
CA ALA A 534 -41.46 -39.87 19.43
C ALA A 534 -42.37 -39.33 20.54
N GLY A 535 -43.67 -39.29 20.27
CA GLY A 535 -44.68 -38.73 21.17
C GLY A 535 -44.87 -39.50 22.47
#